data_AF-A0A1U7N1Z5-F1
#
_entry.id   AF-A0A1U7N1Z5-F1
#
_cell.length_a   1.000
_cell.length_b   1.000
_cell.length_c   1.000
_cell.angle_alpha   90.00
_cell.angle_beta   90.00
_cell.angle_gamma   90.00
#
_symmetry.space_group_name_H-M   'P 1'
#
loop_
_entity.id
_entity.type
_entity.pdbx_description
1 polymer ?
#
loop_
_entity_poly.entity_id
_entity_poly.type
_entity_poly.pdbx_seq_one_letter_code
_entity_poly.pdbx_strand_id
1 'polypeptide(L)'
;MINSIFANEFDGIEIDADNNNLEVFRSFFVGHSDDGIEIDGDNTNVKVLGSFFVSNSDGINLDGDNTKLFVRNSIFSENQGQGLDISAEGQNVTVIHSTISNNEDNGILIGSGGQVNNNVVKIFNSRIIDNLSEDNGGGVNVIGTANDVLLANNQITGNWAVVNGGGISVESGNTITLRNNKITGNIADSDNNGTGDGGGLFISMGAIVEITDTKIINNVDLGGEFFNIFGDFIDLGGNLIGV
;
A
#
# COMPACT_ATOMS: atom_id res chain seq x y z
N MET A 1 -4.85 25.47 10.35
CA MET A 1 -4.87 25.69 8.89
C MET A 1 -3.49 26.19 8.51
N ILE A 2 -2.54 25.27 8.29
CA ILE A 2 -1.21 25.64 7.84
C ILE A 2 -1.31 25.79 6.32
N ASN A 3 -1.08 27.01 5.85
CA ASN A 3 -1.00 27.36 4.44
C ASN A 3 0.45 27.83 4.21
N SER A 4 1.40 26.91 4.39
CA SER A 4 2.82 27.18 4.18
C SER A 4 3.53 25.93 3.69
N ILE A 5 4.22 26.11 2.57
CA ILE A 5 5.25 25.21 2.04
C ILE A 5 6.39 25.21 3.07
N PHE A 6 6.60 24.10 3.77
CA PHE A 6 7.88 23.79 4.35
C PHE A 6 8.61 23.00 3.27
N ALA A 7 9.31 23.72 2.39
CA ALA A 7 10.29 23.14 1.48
C ALA A 7 11.62 23.70 1.96
N ASN A 8 12.30 22.93 2.81
CA ASN A 8 13.74 23.03 2.90
C ASN A 8 14.27 21.92 1.98
N GLU A 9 15.39 22.14 1.30
CA GLU A 9 15.93 21.22 0.27
C GLU A 9 16.35 19.82 0.80
N PHE A 10 15.99 19.47 2.04
CA PHE A 10 16.38 18.24 2.71
C PHE A 10 15.16 17.41 3.16
N ASP A 11 14.19 17.99 3.90
CA ASP A 11 13.15 17.20 4.57
C ASP A 11 11.74 17.80 4.34
N GLY A 12 10.73 16.93 4.21
CA GLY A 12 9.32 17.28 4.06
C GLY A 12 8.70 17.89 5.33
N ILE A 13 7.69 17.25 5.91
CA ILE A 13 7.19 17.60 7.26
C ILE A 13 7.52 16.46 8.21
N GLU A 14 8.26 16.75 9.27
CA GLU A 14 8.55 15.81 10.37
C GLU A 14 7.63 16.10 11.57
N ILE A 15 7.11 15.05 12.22
CA ILE A 15 6.26 15.14 13.41
C ILE A 15 6.79 14.23 14.51
N ASP A 16 7.72 14.74 15.33
CA ASP A 16 8.41 13.93 16.36
C ASP A 16 7.61 13.75 17.65
N ALA A 17 6.74 14.71 17.96
CA ALA A 17 6.06 14.74 19.25
C ALA A 17 4.72 13.98 19.22
N ASP A 18 4.33 13.42 20.35
CA ASP A 18 3.04 12.74 20.45
C ASP A 18 1.85 13.72 20.40
N ASN A 19 0.67 13.18 20.11
CA ASN A 19 -0.64 13.84 20.19
C ASN A 19 -0.79 15.03 19.22
N ASN A 20 -0.20 14.92 18.03
CA ASN A 20 -0.24 15.98 17.04
C ASN A 20 -1.48 15.92 16.13
N ASN A 21 -1.76 17.06 15.50
CA ASN A 21 -2.80 17.20 14.49
C ASN A 21 -2.25 17.99 13.29
N LEU A 22 -2.19 17.36 12.12
CA LEU A 22 -1.76 17.99 10.88
C LEU A 22 -2.89 17.95 9.85
N GLU A 23 -3.13 19.08 9.18
CA GLU A 23 -3.99 19.13 7.99
C GLU A 23 -3.19 19.74 6.84
N VAL A 24 -3.02 18.95 5.78
CA VAL A 24 -2.35 19.30 4.54
C VAL A 24 -3.41 19.37 3.44
N PHE A 25 -3.46 20.49 2.72
CA PHE A 25 -4.47 20.72 1.71
C PHE A 25 -3.86 21.37 0.47
N ARG A 26 -3.94 20.68 -0.67
CA ARG A 26 -3.44 21.16 -1.97
C ARG A 26 -1.97 21.58 -1.95
N SER A 27 -1.16 20.78 -1.28
CA SER A 27 0.28 20.98 -1.16
C SER A 27 1.06 20.08 -2.12
N PHE A 28 2.30 20.47 -2.41
CA PHE A 28 3.24 19.70 -3.22
C PHE A 28 4.47 19.39 -2.36
N PHE A 29 4.80 18.12 -2.22
CA PHE A 29 6.00 17.60 -1.58
C PHE A 29 6.80 16.90 -2.66
N VAL A 30 7.86 17.54 -3.15
CA VAL A 30 8.54 17.10 -4.37
C VAL A 30 10.04 17.09 -4.19
N GLY A 31 10.68 15.95 -4.48
CA GLY A 31 12.13 15.87 -4.56
C GLY A 31 12.85 15.90 -3.22
N HIS A 32 12.19 15.57 -2.11
CA HIS A 32 12.85 15.51 -0.81
C HIS A 32 13.76 14.28 -0.77
N SER A 33 14.97 14.45 -0.20
CA SER A 33 15.89 13.32 0.03
C SER A 33 15.38 12.38 1.12
N ASP A 34 14.50 12.90 1.96
CA ASP A 34 13.72 12.20 2.97
C ASP A 34 12.25 12.09 2.52
N ASP A 35 11.37 11.74 3.44
CA ASP A 35 9.95 11.55 3.16
C ASP A 35 9.21 12.85 2.93
N GLY A 36 8.10 12.77 2.20
CA GLY A 36 7.21 13.91 2.02
C GLY A 36 6.59 14.35 3.35
N ILE A 37 6.17 13.39 4.18
CA ILE A 37 5.80 13.61 5.58
C ILE A 37 6.31 12.40 6.38
N GLU A 38 7.11 12.67 7.40
CA GLU A 38 7.56 11.72 8.41
C GLU A 38 6.77 11.94 9.71
N ILE A 39 6.35 10.85 10.37
CA ILE A 39 5.53 10.89 11.58
C ILE A 39 6.08 9.88 12.58
N ASP A 40 7.03 10.30 13.41
CA ASP A 40 7.55 9.52 14.54
C ASP A 40 6.66 9.56 15.78
N GLY A 41 5.90 10.64 15.97
CA GLY A 41 5.17 10.91 17.21
C GLY A 41 3.85 10.13 17.32
N ASP A 42 3.62 9.50 18.47
CA ASP A 42 2.45 8.65 18.71
C ASP A 42 1.13 9.46 18.75
N ASN A 43 0.01 8.78 18.53
CA ASN A 43 -1.34 9.36 18.66
C ASN A 43 -1.57 10.57 17.75
N THR A 44 -0.87 10.61 16.61
CA THR A 44 -0.93 11.72 15.67
C THR A 44 -2.11 11.57 14.70
N ASN A 45 -2.79 12.67 14.38
CA ASN A 45 -3.88 12.70 13.42
C ASN A 45 -3.49 13.54 12.22
N VAL A 46 -3.41 12.94 11.04
CA VAL A 46 -3.02 13.61 9.81
C VAL A 46 -4.10 13.50 8.76
N LYS A 47 -4.38 14.63 8.12
CA LYS A 47 -5.37 14.73 7.06
C LYS A 47 -4.75 15.35 5.82
N VAL A 48 -4.74 14.62 4.73
CA VAL A 48 -4.10 15.01 3.47
C VAL A 48 -5.15 15.06 2.36
N LEU A 49 -5.32 16.24 1.77
CA LEU A 49 -6.40 16.51 0.84
C LEU A 49 -5.90 17.19 -0.44
N GLY A 50 -6.02 16.52 -1.58
CA GLY A 50 -5.70 17.16 -2.86
C GLY A 50 -4.21 17.46 -3.05
N SER A 51 -3.33 16.73 -2.36
CA SER A 51 -1.90 17.00 -2.30
C SER A 51 -1.10 16.02 -3.15
N PHE A 52 0.15 16.36 -3.44
CA PHE A 52 1.05 15.63 -4.32
C PHE A 52 2.34 15.31 -3.56
N PHE A 53 2.77 14.06 -3.59
CA PHE A 53 4.00 13.53 -2.99
C PHE A 53 4.78 12.84 -4.11
N VAL A 54 5.75 13.55 -4.68
CA VAL A 54 6.42 13.13 -5.91
C VAL A 54 7.93 13.08 -5.74
N SER A 55 8.57 11.96 -6.09
CA SER A 55 10.04 11.86 -6.05
C SER A 55 10.66 12.16 -4.68
N ASN A 56 10.01 11.74 -3.61
CA ASN A 56 10.59 11.75 -2.26
C ASN A 56 11.27 10.40 -1.98
N SER A 57 11.81 10.21 -0.77
CA SER A 57 12.11 8.87 -0.23
C SER A 57 10.80 8.08 -0.20
N ASP A 58 9.93 8.34 0.78
CA ASP A 58 8.55 7.89 0.80
C ASP A 58 7.59 9.06 0.60
N GLY A 59 6.38 8.74 0.14
CA GLY A 59 5.33 9.74 0.07
C GLY A 59 4.94 10.24 1.47
N ILE A 60 4.56 9.32 2.34
CA ILE A 60 4.32 9.53 3.77
C ILE A 60 4.78 8.28 4.50
N ASN A 61 5.65 8.46 5.50
CA ASN A 61 6.01 7.43 6.46
C ASN A 61 5.26 7.64 7.78
N LEU A 62 4.81 6.54 8.38
CA LEU A 62 4.06 6.50 9.62
C LEU A 62 4.78 5.60 10.64
N ASP A 63 5.80 6.11 11.31
CA ASP A 63 6.56 5.36 12.33
C ASP A 63 5.99 5.49 13.76
N GLY A 64 5.10 6.46 14.01
CA GLY A 64 4.44 6.68 15.28
C GLY A 64 3.20 5.79 15.48
N ASP A 65 3.06 5.22 16.67
CA ASP A 65 1.96 4.33 17.02
C ASP A 65 0.63 5.08 17.10
N ASN A 66 -0.47 4.36 16.90
CA ASN A 66 -1.85 4.87 17.01
C ASN A 66 -2.14 6.07 16.09
N THR A 67 -1.36 6.23 15.02
CA THR A 67 -1.50 7.32 14.05
C THR A 67 -2.74 7.13 13.20
N LYS A 68 -3.47 8.22 12.96
CA LYS A 68 -4.65 8.26 12.08
C LYS A 68 -4.35 9.07 10.86
N LEU A 69 -4.31 8.42 9.70
CA LEU A 69 -4.10 9.08 8.42
C LEU A 69 -5.38 9.05 7.58
N PHE A 70 -5.88 10.23 7.19
CA PHE A 70 -6.94 10.35 6.20
C PHE A 70 -6.41 11.02 4.94
N VAL A 71 -6.36 10.28 3.83
CA VAL A 71 -5.92 10.78 2.53
C VAL A 71 -7.09 10.82 1.56
N ARG A 72 -7.27 11.93 0.85
CA ARG A 72 -8.27 12.02 -0.21
C ARG A 72 -7.83 12.88 -1.39
N ASN A 73 -8.11 12.38 -2.60
CA ASN A 73 -7.83 13.07 -3.86
C ASN A 73 -6.35 13.43 -4.04
N SER A 74 -5.44 12.62 -3.50
CA SER A 74 -4.00 12.92 -3.48
C SER A 74 -3.24 12.00 -4.44
N ILE A 75 -2.00 12.38 -4.76
CA ILE A 75 -1.11 11.61 -5.62
C ILE A 75 0.19 11.31 -4.88
N PHE A 76 0.63 10.06 -4.92
CA PHE A 76 1.91 9.57 -4.42
C PHE A 76 2.60 8.87 -5.58
N SER A 77 3.67 9.45 -6.12
CA SER A 77 4.26 8.91 -7.34
C SER A 77 5.75 9.15 -7.49
N GLU A 78 6.44 8.24 -8.18
CA GLU A 78 7.87 8.38 -8.47
C GLU A 78 8.73 8.50 -7.20
N ASN A 79 8.21 8.11 -6.03
CA ASN A 79 8.99 8.06 -4.79
C ASN A 79 9.95 6.87 -4.84
N GLN A 80 11.11 7.03 -4.21
CA GLN A 80 12.20 6.04 -4.24
C GLN A 80 11.92 4.83 -3.35
N GLY A 81 11.11 5.00 -2.31
CA GLY A 81 10.53 3.94 -1.48
C GLY A 81 9.03 3.83 -1.73
N GLN A 82 8.22 3.77 -0.67
CA GLN A 82 6.79 3.54 -0.78
C GLN A 82 6.00 4.83 -1.06
N GLY A 83 4.82 4.65 -1.66
CA GLY A 83 3.85 5.74 -1.72
C GLY A 83 3.29 6.09 -0.34
N LEU A 84 3.05 5.07 0.48
CA LEU A 84 2.63 5.16 1.88
C LEU A 84 3.30 4.01 2.65
N ASP A 85 4.10 4.34 3.66
CA ASP A 85 4.55 3.38 4.66
C ASP A 85 3.65 3.46 5.90
N ILE A 86 3.18 2.30 6.37
CA ILE A 86 2.21 2.12 7.47
C ILE A 86 2.81 1.05 8.40
N SER A 87 3.98 1.35 8.95
CA SER A 87 4.91 0.40 9.59
C SER A 87 4.62 0.16 11.09
N ALA A 88 4.10 1.15 11.82
CA ALA A 88 3.94 1.13 13.27
C ALA A 88 2.68 0.37 13.78
N GLU A 89 2.42 0.38 15.10
CA GLU A 89 1.28 -0.31 15.72
C GLU A 89 0.02 0.58 15.80
N GLY A 90 -1.16 -0.02 15.66
CA GLY A 90 -2.44 0.58 16.01
C GLY A 90 -2.92 1.68 15.04
N GLN A 91 -2.32 1.76 13.87
CA GLN A 91 -2.59 2.81 12.90
C GLN A 91 -3.95 2.66 12.23
N ASN A 92 -4.61 3.79 11.97
CA ASN A 92 -5.92 3.83 11.31
C ASN A 92 -5.83 4.68 10.04
N VAL A 93 -5.69 4.01 8.90
CA VAL A 93 -5.44 4.68 7.63
C VAL A 93 -6.65 4.55 6.72
N THR A 94 -7.10 5.67 6.16
CA THR A 94 -8.17 5.71 5.16
C THR A 94 -7.72 6.50 3.94
N VAL A 95 -7.69 5.86 2.78
CA VAL A 95 -7.28 6.46 1.50
C VAL A 95 -8.43 6.42 0.51
N ILE A 96 -8.81 7.57 -0.07
CA ILE A 96 -9.98 7.68 -0.93
C ILE A 96 -9.71 8.49 -2.19
N HIS A 97 -10.06 7.95 -3.37
CA HIS A 97 -9.92 8.66 -4.66
C HIS A 97 -8.48 9.16 -4.92
N SER A 98 -7.49 8.41 -4.48
CA SER A 98 -6.08 8.78 -4.63
C SER A 98 -5.40 7.92 -5.70
N THR A 99 -4.27 8.41 -6.20
CA THR A 99 -3.40 7.64 -7.10
C THR A 99 -2.06 7.42 -6.42
N ILE A 100 -1.65 6.15 -6.36
CA ILE A 100 -0.36 5.70 -5.84
C ILE A 100 0.32 4.99 -7.01
N SER A 101 1.40 5.54 -7.56
CA SER A 101 1.93 5.00 -8.80
C SER A 101 3.39 5.27 -9.11
N ASN A 102 4.05 4.32 -9.77
CA ASN A 102 5.45 4.44 -10.18
C ASN A 102 6.39 4.67 -8.98
N ASN A 103 6.07 4.14 -7.80
CA ASN A 103 7.02 4.14 -6.69
C ASN A 103 8.02 2.98 -6.88
N GLU A 104 9.27 3.20 -6.46
CA GLU A 104 10.39 2.25 -6.61
C GLU A 104 10.49 1.24 -5.45
N ASP A 105 9.47 1.22 -4.57
CA ASP A 105 9.11 0.09 -3.73
C ASP A 105 7.58 -0.17 -3.81
N ASN A 106 7.01 -0.81 -2.78
CA ASN A 106 5.57 -1.03 -2.64
C ASN A 106 4.80 0.28 -2.86
N GLY A 107 3.68 0.22 -3.57
CA GLY A 107 2.76 1.35 -3.57
C GLY A 107 2.33 1.70 -2.13
N ILE A 108 1.98 0.68 -1.35
CA ILE A 108 1.58 0.80 0.04
C ILE A 108 2.14 -0.39 0.83
N LEU A 109 2.96 -0.11 1.85
CA LEU A 109 3.37 -1.08 2.85
C LEU A 109 2.43 -1.01 4.06
N ILE A 110 2.08 -2.16 4.64
CA ILE A 110 1.23 -2.26 5.83
C ILE A 110 1.84 -3.26 6.81
N GLY A 111 2.19 -2.75 7.99
CA GLY A 111 2.77 -3.49 9.09
C GLY A 111 4.29 -3.62 8.99
N SER A 112 4.87 -4.30 9.97
CA SER A 112 6.30 -4.54 10.10
C SER A 112 6.57 -6.01 10.39
N GLY A 113 7.55 -6.60 9.71
CA GLY A 113 7.84 -8.04 9.79
C GLY A 113 8.08 -8.53 11.21
N GLY A 114 7.43 -9.64 11.58
CA GLY A 114 7.59 -10.28 12.89
C GLY A 114 6.92 -9.56 14.06
N GLN A 115 6.12 -8.53 13.81
CA GLN A 115 5.40 -7.77 14.84
C GLN A 115 3.90 -8.06 14.84
N VAL A 116 3.23 -7.69 15.94
CA VAL A 116 1.77 -7.58 16.01
C VAL A 116 1.44 -6.11 15.81
N ASN A 117 0.85 -5.76 14.67
CA ASN A 117 0.67 -4.37 14.27
C ASN A 117 -0.71 -3.83 14.61
N ASN A 118 -1.77 -4.64 14.59
CA ASN A 118 -3.14 -4.17 14.87
C ASN A 118 -3.60 -2.98 13.99
N ASN A 119 -3.05 -2.82 12.78
CA ASN A 119 -3.41 -1.70 11.90
C ASN A 119 -4.77 -1.96 11.23
N VAL A 120 -5.53 -0.87 11.05
CA VAL A 120 -6.81 -0.88 10.33
C VAL A 120 -6.68 0.03 9.11
N VAL A 121 -6.62 -0.57 7.92
CA VAL A 121 -6.37 0.16 6.67
C VAL A 121 -7.56 0.01 5.72
N LYS A 122 -8.04 1.14 5.19
CA LYS A 122 -9.20 1.16 4.29
C LYS A 122 -8.90 1.98 3.05
N ILE A 123 -8.97 1.36 1.89
CA ILE A 123 -8.66 2.02 0.62
C ILE A 123 -9.86 1.92 -0.30
N PHE A 124 -10.32 3.08 -0.79
CA PHE A 124 -11.54 3.18 -1.57
C PHE A 124 -11.37 3.99 -2.85
N ASN A 125 -11.88 3.47 -3.95
CA ASN A 125 -11.97 4.20 -5.23
C ASN A 125 -10.62 4.77 -5.70
N SER A 126 -9.52 4.09 -5.36
CA SER A 126 -8.16 4.54 -5.62
C SER A 126 -7.50 3.74 -6.73
N ARG A 127 -6.39 4.26 -7.22
CA ARG A 127 -5.56 3.67 -8.28
C ARG A 127 -4.19 3.36 -7.67
N ILE A 128 -3.77 2.10 -7.70
CA ILE A 128 -2.45 1.62 -7.26
C ILE A 128 -1.79 0.98 -8.48
N ILE A 129 -0.85 1.70 -9.10
CA ILE A 129 -0.46 1.43 -10.49
C ILE A 129 1.05 1.48 -10.69
N ASP A 130 1.60 0.49 -11.39
CA ASP A 130 2.99 0.50 -11.87
C ASP A 130 4.01 0.75 -10.74
N ASN A 131 3.73 0.30 -9.51
CA ASN A 131 4.69 0.30 -8.41
C ASN A 131 5.55 -0.97 -8.47
N LEU A 132 6.82 -0.88 -8.10
CA LEU A 132 7.79 -1.96 -8.21
C LEU A 132 8.42 -2.21 -6.84
N SER A 133 8.22 -3.39 -6.26
CA SER A 133 8.92 -3.79 -5.04
C SER A 133 10.01 -4.81 -5.34
N GLU A 134 11.18 -4.63 -4.73
CA GLU A 134 12.26 -5.63 -4.73
C GLU A 134 11.94 -6.85 -3.85
N ASP A 135 10.79 -6.87 -3.18
CA ASP A 135 10.31 -7.99 -2.39
C ASP A 135 8.89 -8.43 -2.85
N ASN A 136 7.91 -8.46 -1.94
CA ASN A 136 6.55 -8.92 -2.19
C ASN A 136 5.59 -7.74 -2.35
N GLY A 137 4.46 -7.93 -3.05
CA GLY A 137 3.35 -6.98 -2.94
C GLY A 137 3.58 -5.65 -3.64
N GLY A 138 4.00 -5.64 -4.91
CA GLY A 138 4.34 -4.40 -5.63
C GLY A 138 3.31 -3.29 -5.49
N GLY A 139 2.02 -3.61 -5.56
CA GLY A 139 0.95 -2.66 -5.27
C GLY A 139 0.72 -2.45 -3.77
N VAL A 140 0.42 -3.53 -3.06
CA VAL A 140 0.18 -3.54 -1.61
C VAL A 140 0.88 -4.73 -0.97
N ASN A 141 1.69 -4.49 0.06
CA ASN A 141 2.31 -5.54 0.85
C ASN A 141 1.80 -5.47 2.29
N VAL A 142 1.29 -6.57 2.81
CA VAL A 142 0.76 -6.66 4.17
C VAL A 142 1.57 -7.69 4.94
N ILE A 143 2.39 -7.20 5.87
CA ILE A 143 3.35 -7.97 6.66
C ILE A 143 3.09 -7.82 8.16
N GLY A 144 3.80 -8.60 8.98
CA GLY A 144 3.52 -8.69 10.40
C GLY A 144 2.21 -9.43 10.65
N THR A 145 1.49 -9.09 11.72
CA THR A 145 0.26 -9.79 12.10
C THR A 145 -0.82 -8.87 12.66
N ALA A 146 -2.07 -9.36 12.65
CA ALA A 146 -3.25 -8.69 13.17
C ALA A 146 -3.65 -7.40 12.44
N ASN A 147 -3.19 -7.21 11.20
CA ASN A 147 -3.71 -6.14 10.34
C ASN A 147 -5.09 -6.51 9.77
N ASP A 148 -5.99 -5.53 9.73
CA ASP A 148 -7.31 -5.61 9.11
C ASP A 148 -7.40 -4.63 7.94
N VAL A 149 -7.41 -5.16 6.72
CA VAL A 149 -7.31 -4.36 5.50
C VAL A 149 -8.55 -4.53 4.63
N LEU A 150 -9.21 -3.43 4.31
CA LEU A 150 -10.33 -3.37 3.37
C LEU A 150 -9.93 -2.61 2.11
N LEU A 151 -9.90 -3.31 0.98
CA LEU A 151 -9.77 -2.71 -0.33
C LEU A 151 -11.11 -2.79 -1.04
N ALA A 152 -11.71 -1.65 -1.39
CA ALA A 152 -12.95 -1.64 -2.17
C ALA A 152 -13.01 -0.64 -3.31
N ASN A 153 -13.50 -1.09 -4.47
CA ASN A 153 -13.64 -0.28 -5.69
C ASN A 153 -12.30 0.27 -6.22
N ASN A 154 -11.18 -0.41 -5.96
CA ASN A 154 -9.86 0.04 -6.40
C ASN A 154 -9.47 -0.56 -7.75
N GLN A 155 -8.58 0.14 -8.44
CA GLN A 155 -7.81 -0.41 -9.56
C GLN A 155 -6.38 -0.67 -9.08
N ILE A 156 -5.95 -1.93 -9.10
CA ILE A 156 -4.60 -2.38 -8.77
C ILE A 156 -4.02 -3.00 -10.04
N THR A 157 -3.14 -2.29 -10.73
CA THR A 157 -2.76 -2.67 -12.11
C THR A 157 -1.31 -2.39 -12.41
N GLY A 158 -0.66 -3.32 -13.11
CA GLY A 158 0.69 -3.09 -13.61
C GLY A 158 1.77 -3.07 -12.52
N ASN A 159 1.45 -3.45 -11.29
CA ASN A 159 2.43 -3.47 -10.20
C ASN A 159 3.28 -4.74 -10.24
N TRP A 160 4.55 -4.62 -9.86
CA TRP A 160 5.58 -5.64 -10.02
C TRP A 160 6.20 -5.97 -8.66
N ALA A 161 6.40 -7.25 -8.39
CA ALA A 161 7.12 -7.76 -7.23
C ALA A 161 8.22 -8.68 -7.72
N VAL A 162 9.42 -8.57 -7.16
CA VAL A 162 10.51 -9.52 -7.44
C VAL A 162 10.16 -10.91 -6.92
N VAL A 163 9.43 -11.01 -5.80
CA VAL A 163 9.07 -12.30 -5.20
C VAL A 163 7.59 -12.62 -5.44
N ASN A 164 6.70 -12.43 -4.46
CA ASN A 164 5.30 -12.84 -4.58
C ASN A 164 4.34 -11.66 -4.76
N GLY A 165 3.18 -11.93 -5.34
CA GLY A 165 2.06 -11.00 -5.20
C GLY A 165 2.27 -9.67 -5.91
N GLY A 166 2.57 -9.68 -7.22
CA GLY A 166 2.82 -8.45 -7.97
C GLY A 166 1.81 -7.34 -7.69
N GLY A 167 0.52 -7.69 -7.59
CA GLY A 167 -0.53 -6.78 -7.17
C GLY A 167 -0.59 -6.61 -5.65
N ILE A 168 -0.85 -7.72 -4.94
CA ILE A 168 -1.01 -7.74 -3.48
C ILE A 168 -0.28 -8.96 -2.92
N SER A 169 0.43 -8.79 -1.81
CA SER A 169 0.93 -9.89 -0.97
C SER A 169 0.38 -9.79 0.45
N VAL A 170 0.03 -10.93 1.04
CA VAL A 170 -0.52 -11.02 2.40
C VAL A 170 0.23 -12.08 3.21
N GLU A 171 0.92 -11.65 4.25
CA GLU A 171 1.59 -12.52 5.22
C GLU A 171 0.58 -13.17 6.19
N SER A 172 0.96 -14.31 6.76
CA SER A 172 0.18 -15.07 7.73
C SER A 172 -0.28 -14.22 8.93
N GLY A 173 -1.48 -14.46 9.44
CA GLY A 173 -2.00 -13.75 10.61
C GLY A 173 -2.65 -12.39 10.30
N ASN A 174 -2.75 -12.02 9.02
CA ASN A 174 -3.47 -10.82 8.57
C ASN A 174 -4.82 -11.16 7.95
N THR A 175 -5.75 -10.21 8.01
CA THR A 175 -7.08 -10.31 7.40
C THR A 175 -7.24 -9.27 6.30
N ILE A 176 -7.62 -9.71 5.10
CA ILE A 176 -7.94 -8.82 3.98
C ILE A 176 -9.33 -9.10 3.44
N THR A 177 -10.11 -8.06 3.24
CA THR A 177 -11.36 -8.10 2.46
C THR A 177 -11.19 -7.33 1.14
N LEU A 178 -11.39 -8.03 0.03
CA LEU A 178 -11.41 -7.47 -1.32
C LEU A 178 -12.85 -7.38 -1.84
N ARG A 179 -13.32 -6.15 -2.10
CA ARG A 179 -14.67 -5.92 -2.61
C ARG A 179 -14.69 -5.06 -3.88
N ASN A 180 -15.22 -5.61 -4.97
CA ASN A 180 -15.37 -4.87 -6.22
C ASN A 180 -14.07 -4.23 -6.73
N ASN A 181 -12.93 -4.92 -6.56
CA ASN A 181 -11.65 -4.42 -7.08
C ASN A 181 -11.39 -4.93 -8.50
N LYS A 182 -10.49 -4.25 -9.19
CA LYS A 182 -9.89 -4.72 -10.44
C LYS A 182 -8.39 -4.89 -10.22
N ILE A 183 -7.93 -6.13 -10.16
CA ILE A 183 -6.53 -6.55 -9.97
C ILE A 183 -6.05 -7.18 -11.26
N THR A 184 -5.31 -6.44 -12.09
CA THR A 184 -4.99 -6.89 -13.45
C THR A 184 -3.62 -6.47 -13.94
N GLY A 185 -2.94 -7.32 -14.71
CA GLY A 185 -1.66 -6.94 -15.33
C GLY A 185 -0.51 -6.80 -14.34
N ASN A 186 -0.65 -7.32 -13.12
CA ASN A 186 0.41 -7.30 -12.14
C ASN A 186 1.36 -8.50 -12.32
N ILE A 187 2.62 -8.37 -11.91
CA ILE A 187 3.70 -9.33 -12.20
C ILE A 187 4.42 -9.74 -10.90
N ALA A 188 4.44 -11.04 -10.61
CA ALA A 188 5.31 -11.67 -9.59
C ALA A 188 6.48 -12.41 -10.27
N ASP A 189 7.50 -12.80 -9.48
CA ASP A 189 8.79 -13.32 -9.99
C ASP A 189 9.38 -12.39 -11.06
N SER A 190 9.36 -11.07 -10.83
CA SER A 190 9.69 -10.11 -11.89
C SER A 190 11.18 -10.12 -12.29
N ASP A 191 12.06 -10.74 -11.49
CA ASP A 191 13.45 -11.03 -11.87
C ASP A 191 13.59 -12.36 -12.64
N ASN A 192 12.50 -13.12 -12.78
CA ASN A 192 12.37 -14.36 -13.54
C ASN A 192 13.43 -15.39 -13.12
N ASN A 193 13.64 -15.53 -11.81
CA ASN A 193 14.54 -16.50 -11.23
C ASN A 193 13.85 -17.85 -10.97
N GLY A 194 12.53 -17.92 -11.16
CA GLY A 194 11.71 -19.11 -10.96
C GLY A 194 11.23 -19.27 -9.52
N THR A 195 11.22 -18.20 -8.72
CA THR A 195 10.72 -18.19 -7.35
C THR A 195 9.78 -17.01 -7.16
N GLY A 196 8.61 -17.27 -6.58
CA GLY A 196 7.56 -16.28 -6.43
C GLY A 196 6.26 -16.76 -7.04
N ASP A 197 5.14 -16.40 -6.43
CA ASP A 197 3.83 -16.88 -6.82
C ASP A 197 2.79 -15.75 -6.81
N GLY A 198 1.66 -15.97 -7.48
CA GLY A 198 0.46 -15.16 -7.30
C GLY A 198 0.58 -13.78 -7.93
N GLY A 199 0.85 -13.68 -9.23
CA GLY A 199 1.05 -12.40 -9.94
C GLY A 199 0.04 -11.30 -9.59
N GLY A 200 -1.23 -11.66 -9.39
CA GLY A 200 -2.26 -10.73 -8.91
C GLY A 200 -2.32 -10.62 -7.38
N LEU A 201 -2.37 -11.77 -6.71
CA LEU A 201 -2.54 -11.89 -5.27
C LEU A 201 -1.77 -13.11 -4.74
N PHE A 202 -0.89 -12.88 -3.77
CA PHE A 202 -0.28 -13.95 -2.98
C PHE A 202 -0.85 -13.98 -1.56
N ILE A 203 -1.18 -15.18 -1.09
CA ILE A 203 -1.76 -15.41 0.22
C ILE A 203 -0.92 -16.45 0.96
N SER A 204 -0.20 -16.01 1.99
CA SER A 204 0.58 -16.92 2.83
C SER A 204 -0.33 -17.79 3.69
N MET A 205 0.16 -18.99 4.03
CA MET A 205 -0.57 -19.93 4.88
C MET A 205 -0.89 -19.30 6.24
N GLY A 206 -2.18 -19.22 6.58
CA GLY A 206 -2.66 -18.62 7.82
C GLY A 206 -3.10 -17.16 7.70
N ALA A 207 -3.01 -16.54 6.53
CA ALA A 207 -3.75 -15.32 6.22
C ALA A 207 -5.24 -15.66 5.96
N ILE A 208 -6.13 -14.70 6.24
CA ILE A 208 -7.56 -14.80 5.94
C ILE A 208 -7.89 -13.77 4.86
N VAL A 209 -8.24 -14.25 3.66
CA VAL A 209 -8.62 -13.36 2.56
C VAL A 209 -10.02 -13.68 2.08
N GLU A 210 -10.88 -12.67 2.14
CA GLU A 210 -12.26 -12.73 1.64
C GLU A 210 -12.38 -11.93 0.34
N ILE A 211 -12.97 -12.52 -0.69
CA ILE A 211 -13.08 -11.90 -2.01
C ILE A 211 -14.53 -11.89 -2.47
N THR A 212 -15.04 -10.72 -2.85
CA THR A 212 -16.37 -10.54 -3.44
C THR A 212 -16.37 -9.53 -4.58
N ASP A 213 -17.19 -9.77 -5.61
CA ASP A 213 -17.38 -8.91 -6.78
C ASP A 213 -16.07 -8.46 -7.47
N THR A 214 -14.96 -9.15 -7.26
CA THR A 214 -13.62 -8.69 -7.63
C THR A 214 -13.12 -9.40 -8.89
N LYS A 215 -12.43 -8.64 -9.73
CA LYS A 215 -11.83 -9.13 -10.97
C LYS A 215 -10.32 -9.28 -10.80
N ILE A 216 -9.81 -10.50 -10.89
CA ILE A 216 -8.37 -10.83 -10.80
C ILE A 216 -7.98 -11.57 -12.08
N ILE A 217 -7.53 -10.85 -13.10
CA ILE A 217 -7.24 -11.44 -14.42
C ILE A 217 -5.98 -10.85 -15.06
N ASN A 218 -5.40 -11.56 -16.02
CA ASN A 218 -4.26 -11.11 -16.81
C ASN A 218 -3.07 -10.70 -15.94
N ASN A 219 -2.96 -11.25 -14.73
CA ASN A 219 -1.75 -11.12 -13.95
C ASN A 219 -0.80 -12.24 -14.35
N VAL A 220 0.47 -12.09 -14.01
CA VAL A 220 1.53 -13.00 -14.42
C VAL A 220 2.41 -13.29 -13.23
N ASP A 221 2.68 -14.56 -13.01
CA ASP A 221 3.86 -15.03 -12.30
C ASP A 221 4.78 -15.55 -13.40
N LEU A 222 6.01 -15.01 -13.49
CA LEU A 222 6.95 -15.38 -14.54
C LEU A 222 7.55 -16.78 -14.36
N GLY A 223 7.48 -17.34 -13.15
CA GLY A 223 7.80 -18.74 -12.85
C GLY A 223 6.81 -19.72 -13.48
N GLY A 224 5.57 -19.26 -13.70
CA GLY A 224 4.58 -19.91 -14.57
C GLY A 224 3.61 -20.87 -13.87
N GLU A 225 3.48 -20.75 -12.55
CA GLU A 225 2.76 -21.73 -11.72
C GLU A 225 1.43 -21.15 -11.21
N PHE A 226 1.43 -19.88 -10.77
CA PHE A 226 0.26 -19.23 -10.16
C PHE A 226 0.06 -17.80 -10.65
N PHE A 227 -0.38 -17.64 -11.91
CA PHE A 227 -0.49 -16.34 -12.58
C PHE A 227 -1.36 -15.31 -11.84
N ASN A 228 -2.54 -15.71 -11.37
CA ASN A 228 -3.51 -14.77 -10.77
C ASN A 228 -3.49 -14.80 -9.25
N ILE A 229 -3.62 -15.97 -8.65
CA ILE A 229 -3.71 -16.13 -7.19
C ILE A 229 -2.89 -17.33 -6.75
N PHE A 230 -2.12 -17.16 -5.69
CA PHE A 230 -1.58 -18.25 -4.88
C PHE A 230 -2.17 -18.21 -3.47
N GLY A 231 -2.46 -19.39 -2.91
CA GLY A 231 -2.98 -19.58 -1.56
C GLY A 231 -4.50 -19.63 -1.46
N ASP A 232 -4.98 -19.93 -0.26
CA ASP A 232 -6.40 -20.15 0.03
C ASP A 232 -7.14 -18.84 0.29
N PHE A 233 -8.36 -18.72 -0.24
CA PHE A 233 -9.24 -17.59 0.01
C PHE A 233 -10.70 -18.03 0.17
N ILE A 234 -11.49 -17.15 0.77
CA ILE A 234 -12.93 -17.31 0.94
C ILE A 234 -13.63 -16.59 -0.22
N ASP A 235 -14.18 -17.35 -1.15
CA ASP A 235 -15.01 -16.83 -2.25
C ASP A 235 -16.43 -16.52 -1.74
N LEU A 236 -16.76 -15.23 -1.68
CA LEU A 236 -18.09 -14.74 -1.29
C LEU A 236 -18.99 -14.45 -2.51
N GLY A 237 -18.55 -14.79 -3.73
CA GLY A 237 -19.32 -14.70 -4.96
C GLY A 237 -19.12 -13.39 -5.74
N GLY A 238 -19.53 -13.42 -7.01
CA GLY A 238 -19.43 -12.29 -7.95
C GLY A 238 -18.04 -12.09 -8.57
N ASN A 239 -17.09 -12.98 -8.25
CA ASN A 239 -15.70 -12.85 -8.67
C ASN A 239 -15.47 -13.30 -10.11
N LEU A 240 -14.52 -12.64 -10.79
CA LEU A 240 -13.97 -13.06 -12.08
C LEU A 240 -12.47 -13.27 -11.91
N ILE A 241 -12.07 -14.52 -11.73
CA ILE A 241 -10.67 -14.91 -11.55
C ILE A 241 -10.22 -15.64 -12.81
N GLY A 242 -9.12 -15.18 -13.41
CA GLY A 242 -8.54 -15.76 -14.61
C GLY A 242 -7.91 -17.12 -14.32
N VAL A 243 -7.91 -18.00 -15.32
CA VAL A 243 -7.10 -19.22 -15.32
C VAL A 243 -5.64 -18.91 -15.66
#